data_AF-A0A7S0ALZ1-F1
#
_entry.id   AF-A0A7S0ALZ1-F1
#
_cell.length_a   1.000
_cell.length_b   1.000
_cell.length_c   1.000
_cell.angle_alpha   90.00
_cell.angle_beta   90.00
_cell.angle_gamma   90.00
#
_symmetry.space_group_name_H-M   'P 1'
#
loop_
_entity.id
_entity.type
_entity.pdbx_description
1 polymer ?
#
loop_
_entity_poly.entity_id
_entity_poly.type
_entity_poly.pdbx_seq_one_letter_code
_entity_poly.pdbx_strand_id
1 'polypeptide(L)'
;SFAVTYGYIGIIAATMVGNVLLFQGFSTASERINKRVRDAAFNALIRIEPAYFDKRTVGSITSALEEDAALIHSFSGEPIRVLVMNLSSVLVGVVISFVFMWPFALLCLFSLPAMSFGAEAEMKIYYGEDDVHKEDENSPGGIVVETLMNIRTIASLAIEKQRSDEYKKALKEEEHGLIKPTFFRSCTTGLGFAMQMWCMALWFWWGGFLLWKYPGVWSYRDFLISMFSLMFSLSGMAAAMMGITKREKAKEAAARIFELIDRESKIDPLSSAGKKGV
;
A
#
# COMPACT_ATOMS: atom_id res chain seq x y z
N SER A 1 21.02 27.12 -25.65
CA SER A 1 22.49 27.01 -25.76
C SER A 1 22.86 25.53 -25.76
N PHE A 2 23.64 25.06 -26.74
CA PHE A 2 23.92 23.62 -26.94
C PHE A 2 24.49 22.93 -25.69
N ALA A 3 25.24 23.64 -24.83
CA ALA A 3 25.77 23.13 -23.56
C ALA A 3 24.67 22.67 -22.57
N VAL A 4 23.53 23.38 -22.53
CA VAL A 4 22.40 23.01 -21.67
C VAL A 4 21.75 21.73 -22.17
N THR A 5 21.62 21.58 -23.50
CA THR A 5 21.06 20.37 -24.13
C THR A 5 21.94 19.14 -23.87
N TYR A 6 23.27 19.25 -24.03
CA TYR A 6 24.18 18.15 -23.69
C TYR A 6 24.15 17.79 -22.20
N GLY A 7 23.99 18.79 -21.32
CA GLY A 7 23.80 18.56 -19.89
C GLY A 7 22.54 17.73 -19.59
N TYR A 8 21.40 18.07 -20.20
CA TYR A 8 20.17 17.30 -20.04
C TYR A 8 20.28 15.87 -20.58
N ILE A 9 20.94 15.68 -21.74
CA ILE A 9 21.17 14.34 -22.30
C ILE A 9 22.02 13.48 -21.35
N GLY A 10 23.06 14.07 -20.74
CA GLY A 10 23.89 13.38 -19.74
C GLY A 10 23.09 12.95 -18.50
N ILE A 11 22.22 13.82 -17.98
CA ILE A 11 21.34 13.51 -16.84
C ILE A 11 20.36 12.38 -17.20
N ILE A 12 19.75 12.43 -18.38
CA ILE A 12 18.82 11.39 -18.85
C ILE A 12 19.54 10.04 -18.95
N ALA A 13 20.72 10.01 -19.59
CA ALA A 13 21.50 8.78 -19.72
C ALA A 13 21.89 8.20 -18.34
N ALA A 14 22.37 9.04 -17.42
CA ALA A 14 22.72 8.61 -16.07
C ALA A 14 21.50 8.08 -15.30
N THR A 15 20.35 8.77 -15.41
CA THR A 15 19.10 8.36 -14.75
C THR A 15 18.58 7.03 -15.32
N MET A 16 18.72 6.83 -16.63
CA MET A 16 18.31 5.58 -17.29
C MET A 16 19.16 4.41 -16.81
N VAL A 17 20.49 4.57 -16.81
CA VAL A 17 21.41 3.53 -16.32
C VAL A 17 21.16 3.23 -14.84
N GLY A 18 20.99 4.26 -14.01
CA GLY A 18 20.70 4.11 -12.59
C GLY A 18 19.40 3.34 -12.32
N ASN A 19 18.32 3.66 -13.05
CA ASN A 19 17.05 2.95 -12.92
C ASN A 19 17.13 1.49 -13.36
N VAL A 20 17.87 1.20 -14.45
CA VAL A 20 18.07 -0.19 -14.90
C VAL A 20 18.80 -1.01 -13.84
N LEU A 21 19.88 -0.48 -13.26
CA LEU A 21 20.63 -1.16 -12.20
C LEU A 21 19.78 -1.39 -10.95
N LEU A 22 19.02 -0.38 -10.52
CA LEU A 22 18.10 -0.51 -9.38
C LEU A 22 17.03 -1.57 -9.65
N PHE A 23 16.40 -1.52 -10.82
CA PHE A 23 15.36 -2.48 -11.20
C PHE A 23 15.89 -3.91 -11.23
N GLN A 24 17.02 -4.14 -11.91
CA GLN A 24 17.63 -5.47 -11.98
C GLN A 24 18.07 -5.99 -10.61
N GLY A 25 18.68 -5.15 -9.78
CA GLY A 25 19.14 -5.52 -8.44
C GLY A 25 17.98 -5.95 -7.54
N PHE A 26 16.94 -5.10 -7.42
CA PHE A 26 15.78 -5.40 -6.58
C PHE A 26 14.94 -6.56 -7.13
N SER A 27 14.78 -6.66 -8.47
CA SER A 27 14.07 -7.78 -9.10
C SER A 27 14.76 -9.12 -8.80
N THR A 28 16.08 -9.19 -8.99
CA THR A 28 16.85 -10.41 -8.70
C THR A 28 16.81 -10.77 -7.21
N ALA A 29 16.89 -9.78 -6.33
CA ALA A 29 16.81 -10.01 -4.88
C ALA A 29 15.42 -10.54 -4.47
N SER A 30 14.34 -9.93 -4.99
CA SER A 30 12.96 -10.36 -4.76
C SER A 30 12.73 -11.80 -5.21
N GLU A 31 13.22 -12.16 -6.40
CA GLU A 31 13.06 -13.50 -6.95
C GLU A 31 13.83 -14.56 -6.14
N ARG A 32 15.05 -14.24 -5.66
CA ARG A 32 15.81 -15.13 -4.78
C ARG A 32 15.12 -15.34 -3.43
N ILE A 33 14.54 -14.29 -2.85
CA ILE A 33 13.79 -14.39 -1.59
C ILE A 33 12.55 -15.27 -1.80
N ASN A 34 11.77 -15.00 -2.85
CA ASN A 34 10.57 -15.79 -3.16
C ASN A 34 10.90 -17.27 -3.38
N LYS A 35 11.97 -17.57 -4.12
CA LYS A 35 12.44 -18.95 -4.31
C LYS A 35 12.75 -19.63 -2.97
N ARG A 36 13.52 -18.97 -2.08
CA ARG A 36 13.86 -19.52 -0.76
C ARG A 36 12.62 -19.78 0.10
N VAL A 37 11.64 -18.87 0.09
CA VAL A 37 10.39 -19.03 0.84
C VAL A 37 9.59 -20.22 0.31
N ARG A 38 9.45 -20.34 -1.02
CA ARG A 38 8.74 -21.48 -1.64
C ARG A 38 9.45 -22.81 -1.38
N ASP A 39 10.77 -22.86 -1.50
CA ASP A 39 11.55 -24.07 -1.24
C ASP A 39 11.45 -24.49 0.24
N ALA A 40 11.49 -23.53 1.18
CA ALA A 40 11.33 -23.81 2.61
C ALA A 40 9.92 -24.29 2.95
N ALA A 41 8.88 -23.61 2.44
CA ALA A 41 7.50 -23.99 2.68
C ALA A 41 7.15 -25.37 2.10
N PHE A 42 7.65 -25.68 0.90
CA PHE A 42 7.48 -27.00 0.29
C PHE A 42 8.21 -28.11 1.07
N ASN A 43 9.44 -27.85 1.53
CA ASN A 43 10.17 -28.78 2.38
C ASN A 43 9.45 -29.02 3.72
N ALA A 44 8.86 -27.98 4.31
CA ALA A 44 8.05 -28.11 5.52
C ALA A 44 6.80 -28.96 5.26
N LEU A 45 6.09 -28.73 4.14
CA LEU A 45 4.89 -29.51 3.78
C LEU A 45 5.16 -31.02 3.66
N ILE A 46 6.30 -31.41 3.09
CA ILE A 46 6.66 -32.83 2.93
C ILE A 46 6.98 -33.49 4.29
N ARG A 47 7.42 -32.71 5.29
CA ARG A 47 7.75 -33.21 6.64
C ARG A 47 6.55 -33.34 7.56
N ILE A 48 5.39 -32.82 7.18
CA ILE A 48 4.21 -32.82 8.03
C ILE A 48 3.52 -34.19 8.02
N GLU A 49 3.05 -34.61 9.20
CA GLU A 49 2.28 -35.83 9.42
C GLU A 49 1.02 -35.96 8.54
N PRO A 50 0.63 -37.19 8.14
CA PRO A 50 -0.55 -37.44 7.31
C PRO A 50 -1.87 -36.87 7.88
N ALA A 51 -2.01 -36.85 9.21
CA ALA A 51 -3.19 -36.34 9.90
C ALA A 51 -3.48 -34.84 9.65
N TYR A 52 -2.49 -34.09 9.15
CA TYR A 52 -2.71 -32.72 8.68
C TYR A 52 -3.51 -32.68 7.37
N PHE A 53 -3.23 -33.60 6.45
CA PHE A 53 -3.89 -33.69 5.15
C PHE A 53 -5.29 -34.29 5.26
N ASP A 54 -5.62 -34.99 6.35
CA ASP A 54 -6.98 -35.44 6.64
C ASP A 54 -7.94 -34.27 6.95
N LYS A 55 -7.41 -33.17 7.51
CA LYS A 55 -8.21 -31.98 7.87
C LYS A 55 -8.32 -30.95 6.76
N ARG A 56 -7.41 -30.98 5.78
CA ARG A 56 -7.30 -29.98 4.71
C ARG A 56 -6.97 -30.65 3.40
N THR A 57 -7.75 -30.37 2.35
CA THR A 57 -7.49 -30.91 1.02
C THR A 57 -6.17 -30.37 0.47
N VAL A 58 -5.41 -31.23 -0.21
CA VAL A 58 -4.11 -30.88 -0.82
C VAL A 58 -4.24 -29.70 -1.78
N GLY A 59 -5.34 -29.64 -2.55
CA GLY A 59 -5.63 -28.52 -3.44
C GLY A 59 -5.79 -27.19 -2.71
N SER A 60 -6.53 -27.17 -1.59
CA SER A 60 -6.70 -25.96 -0.77
C SER A 60 -5.38 -25.47 -0.18
N ILE A 61 -4.53 -26.39 0.32
CA ILE A 61 -3.21 -26.02 0.88
C ILE A 61 -2.29 -25.45 -0.20
N THR A 62 -2.26 -26.08 -1.38
CA THR A 62 -1.38 -25.67 -2.48
C THR A 62 -1.79 -24.30 -3.01
N SER A 63 -3.09 -24.08 -3.24
CA SER A 63 -3.59 -22.77 -3.68
C SER A 63 -3.36 -21.67 -2.63
N ALA A 64 -3.58 -21.96 -1.34
CA ALA A 64 -3.31 -21.00 -0.27
C ALA A 64 -1.81 -20.64 -0.18
N LEU A 65 -0.92 -21.62 -0.35
CA LEU A 65 0.51 -21.39 -0.35
C LEU A 65 0.96 -20.58 -1.58
N GLU A 66 0.40 -20.85 -2.75
CA GLU A 66 0.67 -20.08 -3.97
C GLU A 66 0.23 -18.62 -3.82
N GLU A 67 -0.96 -18.39 -3.26
CA GLU A 67 -1.49 -17.05 -2.98
C GLU A 67 -0.62 -16.31 -1.95
N ASP A 68 -0.30 -16.95 -0.83
CA ASP A 68 0.53 -16.35 0.22
C ASP A 68 1.95 -16.03 -0.29
N ALA A 69 2.56 -16.93 -1.07
CA ALA A 69 3.86 -16.69 -1.68
C ALA A 69 3.82 -15.56 -2.72
N ALA A 70 2.75 -15.49 -3.53
CA ALA A 70 2.55 -14.40 -4.48
C ALA A 70 2.39 -13.04 -3.79
N LEU A 71 1.66 -13.00 -2.66
CA LEU A 71 1.52 -11.79 -1.85
C LEU A 71 2.87 -11.31 -1.30
N ILE A 72 3.68 -12.21 -0.73
CA ILE A 72 5.03 -11.88 -0.23
C ILE A 72 5.93 -11.39 -1.38
N HIS A 73 5.91 -12.05 -2.54
CA HIS A 73 6.70 -11.64 -3.70
C HIS A 73 6.28 -10.27 -4.22
N SER A 74 4.97 -10.01 -4.31
CA SER A 74 4.43 -8.72 -4.76
C SER A 74 4.85 -7.55 -3.86
N PHE A 75 5.07 -7.82 -2.56
CA PHE A 75 5.55 -6.83 -1.61
C PHE A 75 7.08 -6.70 -1.59
N SER A 76 7.83 -7.80 -1.75
CA SER A 76 9.28 -7.81 -1.57
C SER A 76 10.07 -7.07 -2.66
N GLY A 77 9.52 -6.92 -3.86
CA GLY A 77 10.24 -6.31 -4.99
C GLY A 77 9.93 -4.83 -5.15
N GLU A 78 8.80 -4.55 -5.79
CA GLU A 78 8.47 -3.22 -6.29
C GLU A 78 8.19 -2.17 -5.19
N PRO A 79 7.37 -2.46 -4.15
CA PRO A 79 7.11 -1.48 -3.09
C PRO A 79 8.36 -1.08 -2.32
N ILE A 80 9.25 -2.02 -2.00
CA ILE A 80 10.49 -1.75 -1.28
C ILE A 80 11.43 -0.89 -2.15
N ARG A 81 11.56 -1.21 -3.44
CA ARG A 81 12.34 -0.43 -4.40
C ARG A 81 11.86 1.03 -4.45
N VAL A 82 10.55 1.21 -4.63
CA VAL A 82 9.92 2.53 -4.70
C VAL A 82 10.11 3.31 -3.39
N LEU A 83 10.01 2.64 -2.24
CA LEU A 83 10.27 3.25 -0.94
C LEU A 83 11.71 3.75 -0.80
N VAL A 84 12.70 2.91 -1.12
CA VAL A 84 14.13 3.28 -1.02
C VAL A 84 14.47 4.41 -2.00
N MET A 85 13.94 4.35 -3.23
CA MET A 85 14.12 5.39 -4.24
C MET A 85 13.57 6.74 -3.76
N ASN A 86 12.33 6.76 -3.26
CA ASN A 86 11.69 7.99 -2.81
C ASN A 86 12.30 8.54 -1.52
N LEU A 87 12.73 7.68 -0.59
CA LEU A 87 13.45 8.10 0.60
C LEU A 87 14.78 8.77 0.22
N SER A 88 15.51 8.19 -0.73
CA SER A 88 16.74 8.77 -1.26
C SER A 88 16.48 10.12 -1.95
N SER A 89 15.40 10.21 -2.73
CA SER A 89 14.96 11.45 -3.38
C SER A 89 14.67 12.55 -2.36
N VAL A 90 13.92 12.24 -1.29
CA VAL A 90 13.64 13.18 -0.19
C VAL A 90 14.90 13.65 0.52
N LEU A 91 15.83 12.76 0.83
CA LEU A 91 17.09 13.16 1.44
C LEU A 91 17.86 14.13 0.54
N VAL A 92 17.98 13.83 -0.75
CA VAL A 92 18.66 14.70 -1.71
C VAL A 92 17.93 16.03 -1.90
N GLY A 93 16.61 16.03 -2.03
CA GLY A 93 15.81 17.25 -2.19
C GLY A 93 15.87 18.17 -0.97
N VAL A 94 15.83 17.60 0.24
CA VAL A 94 15.98 18.35 1.48
C VAL A 94 17.39 18.97 1.55
N VAL A 95 18.43 18.21 1.26
CA VAL A 95 19.82 18.73 1.24
C VAL A 95 19.96 19.87 0.25
N ILE A 96 19.51 19.70 -1.00
CA ILE A 96 19.55 20.75 -2.03
C ILE A 96 18.83 22.01 -1.53
N SER A 97 17.62 21.85 -1.00
CA SER A 97 16.84 22.98 -0.48
C SER A 97 17.54 23.72 0.66
N PHE A 98 18.18 23.01 1.59
CA PHE A 98 18.97 23.62 2.65
C PHE A 98 20.19 24.39 2.14
N VAL A 99 20.87 23.89 1.11
CA VAL A 99 22.04 24.57 0.52
C VAL A 99 21.64 25.88 -0.16
N PHE A 100 20.56 25.89 -0.93
CA PHE A 100 20.16 27.08 -1.70
C PHE A 100 19.38 28.10 -0.86
N MET A 101 18.44 27.65 -0.02
CA MET A 101 17.57 28.54 0.74
C MET A 101 17.09 27.88 2.04
N TRP A 102 17.98 27.83 3.03
CA TRP A 102 17.72 27.20 4.33
C TRP A 102 16.44 27.67 5.07
N PRO A 103 16.01 28.95 5.05
CA PRO A 103 14.81 29.32 5.80
C PRO A 103 13.52 28.88 5.10
N PHE A 104 13.57 28.66 3.77
CA PHE A 104 12.47 28.05 3.04
C PHE A 104 12.39 26.54 3.32
N ALA A 105 13.54 25.87 3.38
CA ALA A 105 13.64 24.45 3.73
C ALA A 105 13.01 24.15 5.11
N LEU A 106 13.26 25.02 6.09
CA LEU A 106 12.68 24.92 7.44
C LEU A 106 11.16 25.07 7.45
N LEU A 107 10.61 26.01 6.67
CA LEU A 107 9.16 26.15 6.55
C LEU A 107 8.56 24.88 5.94
N CYS A 108 9.19 24.35 4.90
CA CYS A 108 8.71 23.13 4.25
C CYS A 108 8.68 21.96 5.25
N LEU A 109 9.77 21.74 6.00
CA LEU A 109 9.84 20.74 7.07
C LEU A 109 8.75 20.92 8.12
N PHE A 110 8.48 22.16 8.54
CA PHE A 110 7.42 22.46 9.51
C PHE A 110 6.02 22.21 8.95
N SER A 111 5.83 22.38 7.64
CA SER A 111 4.56 22.07 6.98
C SER A 111 4.33 20.59 6.69
N LEU A 112 5.37 19.73 6.80
CA LEU A 112 5.23 18.29 6.51
C LEU A 112 4.21 17.57 7.42
N PRO A 113 4.19 17.77 8.75
CA PRO A 113 3.18 17.14 9.61
C PRO A 113 1.76 17.61 9.26
N ALA A 114 1.61 18.90 8.97
CA ALA A 114 0.35 19.49 8.53
C ALA A 114 -0.15 18.87 7.21
N MET A 115 0.73 18.68 6.24
CA MET A 115 0.38 18.02 4.97
C MET A 115 0.14 16.51 5.13
N SER A 116 0.86 15.85 6.04
CA SER A 116 0.71 14.41 6.30
C SER A 116 -0.67 14.11 6.87
N PHE A 117 -1.18 14.96 7.76
CA PHE A 117 -2.54 14.83 8.30
C PHE A 117 -3.63 14.89 7.20
N GLY A 118 -3.48 15.79 6.22
CA GLY A 118 -4.36 15.85 5.05
C GLY A 118 -4.26 14.61 4.16
N ALA A 119 -3.03 14.13 3.92
CA ALA A 119 -2.77 12.97 3.08
C ALA A 119 -3.29 11.65 3.69
N GLU A 120 -3.17 11.47 5.01
CA GLU A 120 -3.73 10.30 5.71
C GLU A 120 -5.26 10.25 5.61
N ALA A 121 -5.93 11.40 5.70
CA ALA A 121 -7.37 11.49 5.50
C ALA A 121 -7.78 11.06 4.08
N GLU A 122 -7.03 11.44 3.05
CA GLU A 122 -7.26 10.99 1.68
C GLU A 122 -7.01 9.49 1.51
N MET A 123 -5.92 8.97 2.07
CA MET A 123 -5.54 7.55 1.99
C MET A 123 -6.60 6.62 2.56
N LYS A 124 -7.12 6.91 3.77
CA LYS A 124 -8.18 6.12 4.39
C LYS A 124 -9.43 6.02 3.52
N ILE A 125 -9.64 7.01 2.66
CA ILE A 125 -10.82 7.12 1.81
C ILE A 125 -10.62 6.32 0.53
N TYR A 126 -9.49 6.53 -0.13
CA TYR A 126 -9.11 5.84 -1.36
C TYR A 126 -8.97 4.34 -1.22
N TYR A 127 -8.42 3.87 -0.10
CA TYR A 127 -8.24 2.44 0.11
C TYR A 127 -9.51 1.72 0.55
N GLY A 128 -10.59 2.47 0.86
CA GLY A 128 -11.67 1.89 1.64
C GLY A 128 -11.12 1.58 3.03
N GLU A 129 -11.82 1.97 4.09
CA GLU A 129 -12.17 0.83 4.94
C GLU A 129 -12.81 -0.29 4.10
N ASP A 130 -11.99 -1.27 3.69
CA ASP A 130 -12.39 -2.68 3.58
C ASP A 130 -12.83 -3.21 4.97
N ASP A 131 -13.05 -2.35 5.98
CA ASP A 131 -13.76 -2.71 7.18
C ASP A 131 -15.21 -2.97 6.81
N VAL A 132 -15.45 -4.26 6.53
CA VAL A 132 -16.44 -4.98 7.32
C VAL A 132 -17.80 -4.30 7.25
N HIS A 133 -18.34 -4.20 6.03
CA HIS A 133 -19.74 -4.59 5.89
C HIS A 133 -19.77 -6.05 6.35
N LYS A 134 -19.97 -6.23 7.66
CA LYS A 134 -20.21 -7.54 8.26
C LYS A 134 -21.20 -8.21 7.34
N GLU A 135 -20.88 -9.43 6.94
CA GLU A 135 -21.85 -10.38 6.41
C GLU A 135 -22.90 -10.63 7.50
N ASP A 136 -23.71 -9.61 7.76
CA ASP A 136 -24.90 -9.73 8.56
C ASP A 136 -25.92 -10.36 7.63
N GLU A 137 -26.59 -11.42 8.09
CA GLU A 137 -27.63 -12.09 7.29
C GLU A 137 -28.73 -11.10 6.89
N ASN A 138 -28.90 -10.02 7.66
CA ASN A 138 -29.82 -8.92 7.39
C ASN A 138 -29.30 -7.86 6.40
N SER A 139 -28.06 -7.97 5.92
CA SER A 139 -27.56 -7.09 4.86
C SER A 139 -28.33 -7.34 3.55
N PRO A 140 -28.45 -6.34 2.66
CA PRO A 140 -29.07 -6.54 1.35
C PRO A 140 -28.40 -7.69 0.57
N GLY A 141 -27.08 -7.84 0.71
CA GLY A 141 -26.32 -8.97 0.15
C GLY A 141 -26.76 -10.31 0.75
N GLY A 142 -26.89 -10.40 2.08
CA GLY A 142 -27.36 -11.60 2.78
C GLY A 142 -28.76 -12.03 2.33
N ILE A 143 -29.71 -11.09 2.26
CA ILE A 143 -31.10 -11.35 1.82
C ILE A 143 -31.13 -11.87 0.36
N VAL A 144 -30.30 -11.32 -0.52
CA VAL A 144 -30.21 -11.78 -1.92
C VAL A 144 -29.63 -13.19 -1.99
N VAL A 145 -28.56 -13.48 -1.25
CA VAL A 145 -27.94 -14.81 -1.21
C VAL A 145 -28.93 -15.85 -0.67
N GLU A 146 -29.62 -15.57 0.43
CA GLU A 146 -30.66 -16.44 1.00
C GLU A 146 -31.79 -16.71 0.00
N THR A 147 -32.23 -15.65 -0.69
CA THR A 147 -33.30 -15.72 -1.69
C THR A 147 -32.90 -16.58 -2.90
N LEU A 148 -31.68 -16.42 -3.41
CA LEU A 148 -31.17 -17.18 -4.55
C LEU A 148 -30.96 -18.66 -4.20
N MET A 149 -30.44 -18.94 -3.00
CA MET A 149 -30.22 -20.31 -2.53
C MET A 149 -31.55 -21.08 -2.34
N ASN A 150 -32.63 -20.38 -1.97
CA ASN A 150 -33.94 -20.97 -1.67
C ASN A 150 -35.04 -20.60 -2.69
N ILE A 151 -34.68 -20.26 -3.93
CA ILE A 151 -35.62 -19.71 -4.92
C ILE A 151 -36.81 -20.64 -5.20
N ARG A 152 -36.61 -21.96 -5.19
CA ARG A 152 -37.68 -22.95 -5.39
C ARG A 152 -38.70 -22.93 -4.24
N THR A 153 -38.22 -22.76 -3.01
CA THR A 153 -39.06 -22.68 -1.81
C THR A 153 -39.87 -21.38 -1.82
N ILE A 154 -39.23 -20.26 -2.17
CA ILE A 154 -39.86 -18.94 -2.26
C ILE A 154 -40.95 -18.91 -3.33
N ALA A 155 -40.67 -19.47 -4.51
CA ALA A 155 -41.65 -19.61 -5.59
C ALA A 155 -42.82 -20.52 -5.20
N SER A 156 -42.54 -21.64 -4.50
CA SER A 156 -43.59 -22.56 -4.03
C SER A 156 -44.52 -21.95 -2.97
N LEU A 157 -43.99 -21.00 -2.17
CA LEU A 157 -44.75 -20.27 -1.15
C LEU A 157 -45.35 -18.96 -1.69
N ALA A 158 -45.06 -18.59 -2.95
CA ALA A 158 -45.48 -17.33 -3.60
C ALA A 158 -45.13 -16.06 -2.80
N ILE A 159 -44.01 -16.08 -2.06
CA ILE A 159 -43.55 -14.97 -1.18
C ILE A 159 -42.50 -14.05 -1.83
N GLU A 160 -42.33 -14.11 -3.16
CA GLU A 160 -41.34 -13.34 -3.91
C GLU A 160 -41.45 -11.83 -3.67
N LYS A 161 -42.70 -11.32 -3.61
CA LYS A 161 -42.97 -9.90 -3.37
C LYS A 161 -42.58 -9.46 -1.96
N GLN A 162 -42.81 -10.32 -0.96
CA GLN A 162 -42.44 -10.04 0.42
C GLN A 162 -40.91 -9.94 0.57
N ARG A 163 -40.16 -10.89 -0.01
CA ARG A 163 -38.69 -10.84 -0.01
C ARG A 163 -38.13 -9.63 -0.78
N SER A 164 -38.79 -9.24 -1.88
CA SER A 164 -38.43 -8.00 -2.60
C SER A 164 -38.63 -6.75 -1.74
N ASP A 165 -39.69 -6.68 -0.94
CA ASP A 165 -39.95 -5.55 -0.07
C ASP A 165 -39.02 -5.53 1.17
N GLU A 166 -38.65 -6.69 1.70
CA GLU A 166 -37.59 -6.83 2.72
C GLU A 166 -36.23 -6.32 2.20
N TYR A 167 -35.85 -6.71 0.98
CA TYR A 167 -34.62 -6.21 0.34
C TYR A 167 -34.65 -4.68 0.17
N LYS A 168 -35.76 -4.11 -0.32
CA LYS A 168 -35.90 -2.64 -0.46
C LYS A 168 -35.79 -1.92 0.89
N LYS A 169 -36.32 -2.54 1.97
CA LYS A 169 -36.25 -1.98 3.31
C LYS A 169 -34.80 -1.98 3.83
N ALA A 170 -34.10 -3.10 3.68
CA ALA A 170 -32.69 -3.23 4.04
C ALA A 170 -31.81 -2.23 3.26
N LEU A 171 -32.07 -2.07 1.95
CA LEU A 171 -31.33 -1.12 1.11
C LEU A 171 -31.49 0.34 1.59
N LYS A 172 -32.71 0.75 1.97
CA LYS A 172 -32.96 2.10 2.51
C LYS A 172 -32.30 2.32 3.86
N GLU A 173 -32.28 1.30 4.71
CA GLU A 173 -31.65 1.38 6.02
C GLU A 173 -30.12 1.52 5.89
N GLU A 174 -29.51 0.77 4.97
CA GLU A 174 -28.10 0.89 4.62
C GLU A 174 -27.80 2.28 4.02
N GLU A 175 -28.59 2.75 3.05
CA GLU A 175 -28.42 4.08 2.46
C GLU A 175 -28.43 5.20 3.51
N HIS A 176 -29.40 5.20 4.43
CA HIS A 176 -29.47 6.16 5.52
C HIS A 176 -28.29 6.04 6.51
N GLY A 177 -27.81 4.82 6.74
CA GLY A 177 -26.63 4.54 7.55
C GLY A 177 -25.35 5.08 6.93
N LEU A 178 -25.23 5.07 5.59
CA LEU A 178 -24.05 5.56 4.86
C LEU A 178 -24.01 7.07 4.63
N ILE A 179 -25.13 7.79 4.61
CA ILE A 179 -25.13 9.24 4.30
C ILE A 179 -24.27 10.04 5.29
N LYS A 180 -24.44 9.82 6.59
CA LYS A 180 -23.67 10.54 7.64
C LYS A 180 -22.16 10.25 7.58
N PRO A 181 -21.70 8.99 7.56
CA PRO A 181 -20.27 8.70 7.47
C PRO A 181 -19.69 9.14 6.13
N THR A 182 -20.41 8.99 5.02
CA THR A 182 -19.94 9.46 3.69
C THR A 182 -19.79 10.99 3.65
N PHE A 183 -20.72 11.73 4.25
CA PHE A 183 -20.62 13.18 4.35
C PHE A 183 -19.43 13.61 5.21
N PHE A 184 -19.26 13.00 6.37
CA PHE A 184 -18.11 13.29 7.25
C PHE A 184 -16.78 12.94 6.56
N ARG A 185 -16.73 11.79 5.88
CA ARG A 185 -15.59 11.32 5.10
C ARG A 185 -15.23 12.29 3.98
N SER A 186 -16.21 12.69 3.18
CA SER A 186 -16.04 13.68 2.09
C SER A 186 -15.62 15.06 2.60
N CYS A 187 -16.19 15.52 3.72
CA CYS A 187 -15.81 16.77 4.36
C CYS A 187 -14.35 16.74 4.82
N THR A 188 -13.93 15.61 5.42
CA THR A 188 -12.54 15.41 5.86
C THR A 188 -11.57 15.40 4.68
N THR A 189 -11.93 14.78 3.55
CA THR A 189 -11.11 14.85 2.30
C THR A 189 -10.99 16.26 1.77
N GLY A 190 -12.12 16.99 1.70
CA GLY A 190 -12.15 18.36 1.22
C GLY A 190 -11.29 19.28 2.08
N LEU A 191 -11.33 19.09 3.41
CA LEU A 191 -10.44 19.79 4.35
C LEU A 191 -8.97 19.42 4.15
N GLY A 192 -8.65 18.15 3.84
CA GLY A 192 -7.30 17.69 3.51
C GLY A 192 -6.73 18.41 2.28
N PHE A 193 -7.48 18.40 1.16
CA PHE A 193 -7.10 19.12 -0.06
C PHE A 193 -6.97 20.63 0.17
N ALA A 194 -7.91 21.24 0.89
CA ALA A 194 -7.84 22.65 1.23
C ALA A 194 -6.57 22.97 2.02
N MET A 195 -6.25 22.17 3.04
CA MET A 195 -5.04 22.32 3.86
C MET A 195 -3.76 22.22 3.01
N GLN A 196 -3.73 21.31 2.04
CA GLN A 196 -2.60 21.18 1.11
C GLN A 196 -2.44 22.44 0.24
N MET A 197 -3.53 22.95 -0.33
CA MET A 197 -3.51 24.20 -1.12
C MET A 197 -3.10 25.41 -0.26
N TRP A 198 -3.55 25.48 0.99
CA TRP A 198 -3.12 26.51 1.94
C TRP A 198 -1.63 26.44 2.24
N CYS A 199 -1.06 25.24 2.42
CA CYS A 199 0.38 25.08 2.60
C CYS A 199 1.16 25.56 1.37
N MET A 200 0.69 25.25 0.15
CA MET A 200 1.29 25.75 -1.08
C MET A 200 1.25 27.27 -1.16
N ALA A 201 0.10 27.89 -0.83
CA ALA A 201 -0.02 29.34 -0.77
C ALA A 201 0.94 29.97 0.24
N LEU A 202 1.10 29.35 1.41
CA LEU A 202 2.07 29.78 2.43
C LEU A 202 3.52 29.70 1.94
N TRP A 203 3.88 28.65 1.19
CA TRP A 203 5.21 28.52 0.60
C TRP A 203 5.52 29.66 -0.38
N PHE A 204 4.57 30.00 -1.27
CA PHE A 204 4.74 31.11 -2.20
C PHE A 204 4.79 32.46 -1.48
N TRP A 205 3.91 32.68 -0.51
CA TRP A 205 3.86 33.93 0.26
C TRP A 205 5.15 34.15 1.06
N TRP A 206 5.59 33.13 1.80
CA TRP A 206 6.83 33.20 2.59
C TRP A 206 8.07 33.28 1.71
N GLY A 207 8.11 32.49 0.63
CA GLY A 207 9.17 32.57 -0.37
C GLY A 207 9.32 33.99 -0.91
N GLY A 208 8.22 34.57 -1.39
CA GLY A 208 8.18 35.97 -1.87
C GLY A 208 8.59 36.99 -0.80
N PHE A 209 8.12 36.81 0.44
CA PHE A 209 8.50 37.66 1.56
C PHE A 209 10.01 37.62 1.84
N LEU A 210 10.64 36.45 1.75
CA LEU A 210 12.10 36.33 1.95
C LEU A 210 12.90 37.00 0.84
N LEU A 211 12.48 36.85 -0.41
CA LEU A 211 13.12 37.54 -1.53
C LEU A 211 13.02 39.07 -1.37
N TRP A 212 11.87 39.55 -0.89
CA TRP A 212 11.65 40.99 -0.70
C TRP A 212 12.44 41.54 0.50
N LYS A 213 12.48 40.81 1.63
CA LYS A 213 13.13 41.27 2.86
C LYS A 213 14.66 41.23 2.80
N TYR A 214 15.24 40.30 2.05
CA TYR A 214 16.69 40.13 1.92
C TYR A 214 17.16 40.24 0.47
N PRO A 215 17.05 41.45 -0.13
CA PRO A 215 17.48 41.65 -1.51
C PRO A 215 18.99 41.39 -1.63
N GLY A 216 19.37 40.45 -2.49
CA GLY A 216 20.77 40.12 -2.81
C GLY A 216 21.38 38.95 -2.04
N VAL A 217 20.72 38.41 -1.01
CA VAL A 217 21.17 37.19 -0.31
C VAL A 217 20.69 35.93 -1.04
N TRP A 218 19.45 35.96 -1.55
CA TRP A 218 18.85 34.86 -2.29
C TRP A 218 18.33 35.37 -3.63
N SER A 219 18.60 34.62 -4.70
CA SER A 219 18.03 34.89 -6.02
C SER A 219 16.69 34.19 -6.19
N TYR A 220 15.86 34.69 -7.12
CA TYR A 220 14.66 33.98 -7.57
C TYR A 220 14.97 32.57 -8.09
N ARG A 221 16.16 32.39 -8.69
CA ARG A 221 16.64 31.08 -9.10
C ARG A 221 16.81 30.12 -7.90
N ASP A 222 17.36 30.60 -6.79
CA ASP A 222 17.64 29.76 -5.61
C ASP A 222 16.34 29.33 -4.93
N PHE A 223 15.34 30.22 -4.90
CA PHE A 223 13.99 29.91 -4.46
C PHE A 223 13.35 28.83 -5.33
N LEU A 224 13.38 28.97 -6.67
CA LEU A 224 12.81 27.96 -7.57
C LEU A 224 13.49 26.61 -7.45
N ILE A 225 14.83 26.57 -7.33
CA ILE A 225 15.57 25.32 -7.13
C ILE A 225 15.15 24.66 -5.80
N SER A 226 15.07 25.44 -4.72
CA SER A 226 14.66 24.95 -3.41
C SER A 226 13.20 24.45 -3.40
N MET A 227 12.28 25.19 -4.04
CA MET A 227 10.87 24.82 -4.15
C MET A 227 10.67 23.55 -4.98
N PHE A 228 11.17 23.50 -6.21
CA PHE A 228 10.95 22.35 -7.09
C PHE A 228 11.65 21.08 -6.56
N SER A 229 12.86 21.20 -6.01
CA SER A 229 13.55 20.04 -5.43
C SER A 229 12.75 19.41 -4.30
N LEU A 230 12.18 20.20 -3.39
CA LEU A 230 11.30 19.70 -2.33
C LEU A 230 9.97 19.16 -2.85
N MET A 231 9.30 19.87 -3.78
CA MET A 231 8.01 19.43 -4.31
C MET A 231 8.08 18.07 -5.00
N PHE A 232 9.07 17.87 -5.87
CA PHE A 232 9.23 16.58 -6.56
C PHE A 232 9.64 15.47 -5.61
N SER A 233 10.49 15.79 -4.64
CA SER A 233 10.92 14.81 -3.64
C SER A 233 9.78 14.35 -2.76
N LEU A 234 8.96 15.28 -2.27
CA LEU A 234 7.84 14.98 -1.38
C LEU A 234 6.69 14.26 -2.10
N SER A 235 6.43 14.65 -3.36
CA SER A 235 5.45 13.95 -4.22
C SER A 235 5.82 12.48 -4.42
N GLY A 236 7.11 12.18 -4.59
CA GLY A 236 7.60 10.80 -4.67
C GLY A 236 7.33 10.01 -3.38
N MET A 237 7.55 10.61 -2.21
CA MET A 237 7.29 9.97 -0.93
C MET A 237 5.81 9.63 -0.70
N ALA A 238 4.88 10.51 -1.10
CA ALA A 238 3.45 10.23 -1.03
C ALA A 238 3.08 8.98 -1.85
N ALA A 239 3.65 8.83 -3.05
CA ALA A 239 3.48 7.63 -3.87
C ALA A 239 4.10 6.36 -3.25
N ALA A 240 5.25 6.50 -2.56
CA ALA A 240 5.85 5.40 -1.81
C ALA A 240 4.97 4.95 -0.64
N MET A 241 4.37 5.89 0.09
CA MET A 241 3.47 5.59 1.21
C MET A 241 2.22 4.84 0.76
N MET A 242 1.69 5.11 -0.45
CA MET A 242 0.60 4.32 -1.03
C MET A 242 0.99 2.83 -1.16
N GLY A 243 2.23 2.54 -1.57
CA GLY A 243 2.73 1.17 -1.69
C GLY A 243 2.83 0.41 -0.36
N ILE A 244 2.90 1.12 0.78
CA ILE A 244 3.02 0.52 2.11
C ILE A 244 1.70 -0.11 2.58
N THR A 245 0.54 0.29 2.06
CA THR A 245 -0.77 -0.27 2.44
C THR A 245 -0.88 -1.78 2.21
N LYS A 246 -0.13 -2.34 1.25
CA LYS A 246 -0.05 -3.79 1.02
C LYS A 246 0.76 -4.55 2.07
N ARG A 247 1.43 -3.85 3.00
CA ARG A 247 2.31 -4.45 4.03
C ARG A 247 1.53 -5.33 5.01
N GLU A 248 0.31 -4.95 5.37
CA GLU A 248 -0.49 -5.72 6.33
C GLU A 248 -0.87 -7.08 5.76
N LYS A 249 -1.48 -7.10 4.57
CA LYS A 249 -1.81 -8.35 3.85
C LYS A 249 -0.57 -9.22 3.60
N ALA A 250 0.57 -8.62 3.25
CA ALA A 250 1.82 -9.36 3.08
C ALA A 250 2.39 -9.90 4.40
N LYS A 251 2.21 -9.20 5.53
CA LYS A 251 2.63 -9.63 6.86
C LYS A 251 1.78 -10.81 7.35
N GLU A 252 0.48 -10.77 7.10
CA GLU A 252 -0.43 -11.88 7.42
C GLU A 252 -0.09 -13.14 6.60
N ALA A 253 0.14 -12.98 5.30
CA ALA A 253 0.60 -14.08 4.44
C ALA A 253 1.94 -14.66 4.91
N ALA A 254 2.91 -13.79 5.26
CA ALA A 254 4.18 -14.22 5.82
C ALA A 254 4.00 -14.98 7.13
N ALA A 255 3.13 -14.51 8.03
CA ALA A 255 2.86 -15.19 9.30
C ALA A 255 2.34 -16.62 9.09
N ARG A 256 1.41 -16.83 8.14
CA ARG A 256 0.91 -18.17 7.80
C ARG A 256 1.99 -19.09 7.24
N ILE A 257 2.86 -18.57 6.37
CA ILE A 257 3.97 -19.37 5.83
C ILE A 257 5.00 -19.69 6.91
N PHE A 258 5.35 -18.73 7.77
CA PHE A 258 6.27 -18.99 8.88
C PHE A 258 5.69 -19.96 9.89
N GLU A 259 4.39 -19.87 10.20
CA GLU A 259 3.69 -20.86 11.03
C GLU A 259 3.76 -22.27 10.43
N LEU A 260 3.67 -22.39 9.11
CA LEU A 260 3.83 -23.66 8.40
C LEU A 260 5.27 -24.19 8.46
N ILE A 261 6.26 -23.31 8.34
CA ILE A 261 7.69 -23.66 8.36
C ILE A 261 8.17 -24.05 9.76
N ASP A 262 7.75 -23.31 10.78
CA ASP A 262 8.19 -23.50 12.17
C ASP A 262 7.41 -24.60 12.89
N ARG A 263 6.37 -25.17 12.26
CA ARG A 263 5.60 -26.27 12.84
C ARG A 263 6.44 -27.54 12.90
N GLU A 264 6.72 -28.00 14.10
CA GLU A 264 7.28 -29.34 14.34
C GLU A 264 6.22 -30.42 14.09
N SER A 265 6.55 -31.43 13.28
CA SER A 265 5.69 -32.61 13.09
C SER A 265 5.93 -33.62 14.20
N LYS A 266 4.84 -34.24 14.70
CA LYS A 266 4.93 -35.32 15.70
C LYS A 266 5.52 -36.60 15.11
N ILE A 267 5.42 -36.78 13.79
CA ILE A 267 5.99 -37.90 13.04
C ILE A 267 6.75 -37.32 11.85
N ASP A 268 8.03 -37.01 12.03
CA ASP A 268 8.89 -36.51 10.95
C ASP A 268 9.42 -37.68 10.10
N PRO A 269 8.97 -37.84 8.84
CA PRO A 269 9.42 -38.91 7.95
C PRO A 269 10.87 -38.73 7.47
N LEU A 270 11.43 -37.52 7.59
CA LEU A 270 12.79 -37.18 7.18
C LEU A 270 13.78 -37.13 8.36
N SER A 271 13.32 -37.44 9.57
CA SER A 271 14.18 -37.51 10.75
C SER A 271 15.12 -38.72 10.67
N SER A 272 16.41 -38.48 10.95
CA SER A 272 17.44 -39.51 11.03
C SER A 272 17.49 -40.22 12.39
N ALA A 273 16.62 -39.86 13.33
CA ALA A 273 16.65 -40.32 14.71
C ALA A 273 16.06 -41.73 14.95
N GLY A 274 15.60 -42.42 13.90
CA GLY A 274 15.10 -43.80 13.98
C GLY A 274 16.21 -44.85 13.86
N LYS A 275 16.03 -46.02 14.50
CA LYS A 275 16.82 -47.22 14.17
C LYS A 275 16.57 -47.57 12.70
N LYS A 276 17.52 -47.27 11.82
CA LYS A 276 17.50 -47.75 10.44
C LYS A 276 17.59 -49.28 10.49
N GLY A 277 16.54 -49.95 10.01
CA GLY A 277 16.54 -51.40 9.86
C GLY A 277 17.73 -51.83 9.02
N VAL A 278 18.46 -52.83 9.52
CA VAL A 278 19.45 -53.60 8.77
C VAL A 278 18.75 -54.32 7.61
#